data_AF-A0A7W6P1G5-F1
#
_entry.id   AF-A0A7W6P1G5-F1
#
_cell.length_a   1.000
_cell.length_b   1.000
_cell.length_c   1.000
_cell.angle_alpha   90.00
_cell.angle_beta   90.00
_cell.angle_gamma   90.00
#
_symmetry.space_group_name_H-M   'P 1'
#
loop_
_entity.id
_entity.type
_entity.pdbx_description
1 polymer ?
#
loop_
_entity_poly.entity_id
_entity_poly.type
_entity_poly.pdbx_seq_one_letter_code
_entity_poly.pdbx_strand_id
1 'polypeptide(L)' 'MMPLRTIAPRNIQATEDVIRAAQWLAERRGEAFGAAVSTVKARFGISAVEAADAIELALQMRTVRRAFG' A
#
# COMPACT_ATOMS: atom_id res chain seq x y z
N MET A 1 22.68 10.71 18.92
CA MET A 1 22.00 11.26 17.74
C MET A 1 21.82 10.11 16.76
N MET A 2 20.65 9.47 16.72
CA MET A 2 20.41 8.31 15.85
C MET A 2 20.12 8.79 14.42
N PRO A 3 20.75 8.22 13.37
CA PRO A 3 20.43 8.60 12.01
C PRO A 3 19.00 8.15 11.69
N LEU A 4 18.19 9.10 11.24
CA LEU A 4 16.89 8.82 10.64
C LEU A 4 17.16 7.82 9.50
N ARG A 5 16.67 6.58 9.66
CA ARG A 5 16.66 5.58 8.60
C ARG A 5 15.74 6.14 7.52
N THR A 6 16.30 6.88 6.57
CA THR A 6 15.63 7.22 5.32
C THR A 6 15.25 5.89 4.71
N ILE A 7 13.99 5.51 4.86
CA ILE A 7 13.38 4.44 4.09
C ILE A 7 13.38 5.03 2.68
N ALA A 8 14.44 4.78 1.92
CA ALA A 8 14.45 5.09 0.50
C ALA A 8 13.16 4.49 -0.06
N PRO A 9 12.39 5.21 -0.90
CA PRO A 9 11.24 4.59 -1.55
C PRO A 9 11.79 3.32 -2.19
N ARG A 10 11.35 2.16 -1.71
CA ARG A 10 11.66 0.92 -2.41
C ARG A 10 11.21 1.21 -3.83
N ASN A 11 12.09 0.95 -4.80
CA ASN A 11 11.66 0.89 -6.18
C ASN A 11 10.73 -0.33 -6.24
N ILE A 12 9.49 -0.12 -5.80
CA ILE A 12 8.45 -1.12 -5.85
C ILE A 12 8.24 -1.25 -7.34
N GLN A 13 8.79 -2.31 -7.92
CA GLN A 13 8.44 -2.74 -9.25
C GLN A 13 6.99 -3.24 -9.14
N ALA A 14 6.08 -2.29 -9.01
CA ALA A 14 4.69 -2.52 -8.69
C ALA A 14 4.08 -3.16 -9.92
N THR A 15 3.89 -4.46 -9.84
CA THR A 15 3.11 -5.20 -10.82
C THR A 15 1.72 -4.57 -10.90
N GLU A 16 1.05 -4.74 -12.04
CA GLU A 16 -0.27 -4.15 -12.25
C GLU A 16 -1.26 -4.58 -11.13
N ASP A 17 -1.09 -5.78 -10.59
CA ASP A 17 -1.87 -6.31 -9.48
C ASP A 17 -1.62 -5.58 -8.15
N VAL A 18 -0.37 -5.18 -7.86
CA VAL A 18 -0.04 -4.36 -6.68
C VAL A 18 -0.67 -2.98 -6.78
N ILE A 19 -0.67 -2.36 -7.97
CA ILE A 19 -1.28 -1.06 -8.20
C ILE A 19 -2.81 -1.14 -8.04
N ARG A 20 -3.44 -2.16 -8.63
CA ARG A 20 -4.89 -2.41 -8.51
C ARG A 20 -5.29 -2.68 -7.05
N ALA A 21 -4.49 -3.47 -6.32
CA ALA A 21 -4.67 -3.71 -4.90
C ALA A 21 -4.58 -2.42 -4.08
N ALA A 22 -3.58 -1.58 -4.36
CA ALA A 22 -3.38 -0.32 -3.67
C ALA A 22 -4.53 0.68 -3.91
N GLN A 23 -5.01 0.79 -5.14
CA GLN A 23 -6.16 1.63 -5.48
C GLN A 23 -7.43 1.15 -4.76
N TRP A 24 -7.69 -0.15 -4.81
CA TRP A 24 -8.81 -0.77 -4.10
C TRP A 24 -8.76 -0.51 -2.59
N LEU A 25 -7.57 -0.57 -1.99
CA LEU A 25 -7.36 -0.20 -0.58
C LEU A 25 -7.54 1.30 -0.31
N ALA A 26 -7.06 2.15 -1.21
CA ALA A 26 -7.17 3.59 -1.08
C ALA A 26 -8.64 4.05 -1.06
N GLU A 27 -9.51 3.37 -1.81
CA GLU A 27 -10.96 3.60 -1.86
C GLU A 27 -11.70 3.19 -0.58
N ARG A 28 -11.27 2.11 0.09
CA ARG A 28 -11.92 1.59 1.32
C ARG A 28 -11.59 2.41 2.56
N ARG A 29 -12.12 3.62 2.65
CA ARG A 29 -11.96 4.53 3.81
C ARG A 29 -12.33 3.82 5.12
N GLY A 30 -11.36 3.65 6.02
CA GLY A 30 -11.61 3.25 7.42
C GLY A 30 -11.27 1.81 7.81
N GLU A 31 -10.94 0.92 6.87
CA GLU A 31 -10.55 -0.46 7.24
C GLU A 31 -9.09 -0.51 7.72
N ALA A 32 -8.85 -1.15 8.86
CA ALA A 32 -7.52 -1.31 9.42
C ALA A 32 -6.65 -2.15 8.47
N PHE A 33 -5.52 -1.59 8.02
CA PHE A 33 -4.65 -2.22 7.02
C PHE A 33 -4.14 -3.62 7.43
N GLY A 34 -4.15 -3.96 8.73
CA GLY A 34 -3.82 -5.29 9.23
C GLY A 34 -4.77 -6.39 8.75
N ALA A 35 -6.08 -6.12 8.66
CA ALA A 35 -7.06 -7.07 8.11
C ALA A 35 -7.03 -7.10 6.58
N ALA A 36 -6.60 -5.98 5.96
CA ALA A 36 -6.51 -5.84 4.52
C ALA A 36 -5.44 -6.72 3.88
N VAL A 37 -4.31 -7.01 4.54
CA VAL A 37 -3.24 -7.85 3.96
C VAL A 37 -3.79 -9.20 3.50
N SER A 38 -4.47 -9.94 4.39
CA SER A 38 -5.00 -11.26 4.08
C SER A 38 -6.05 -11.21 2.97
N THR A 39 -6.92 -10.20 3.01
CA THR A 39 -7.98 -10.00 2.02
C THR A 39 -7.41 -9.66 0.64
N VAL A 40 -6.42 -8.78 0.57
CA VAL A 40 -5.76 -8.37 -0.67
C VAL A 40 -4.97 -9.54 -1.26
N LYS A 41 -4.26 -10.28 -0.41
CA LYS A 41 -3.52 -11.48 -0.81
C LYS A 41 -4.44 -12.53 -1.44
N ALA A 42 -5.59 -12.80 -0.80
CA ALA A 42 -6.59 -13.73 -1.32
C ALA A 42 -7.30 -13.21 -2.59
N ARG A 43 -7.51 -11.90 -2.69
CA ARG A 43 -8.27 -11.28 -3.80
C ARG A 43 -7.46 -11.08 -5.07
N PHE A 44 -6.19 -10.69 -4.93
CA PHE A 44 -5.32 -10.35 -6.06
C PHE A 44 -4.28 -11.44 -6.35
N GLY A 45 -4.23 -12.51 -5.54
CA GLY A 45 -3.28 -13.61 -5.74
C GLY A 45 -1.81 -13.23 -5.53
N ILE A 46 -1.55 -12.08 -4.92
CA ILE A 46 -0.21 -11.52 -4.73
C ILE A 46 0.47 -12.09 -3.47
N SER A 47 1.79 -11.99 -3.40
CA SER A 47 2.58 -12.40 -2.24
C SER A 47 2.36 -11.47 -1.02
N ALA A 48 2.82 -11.91 0.16
CA ALA A 48 2.72 -11.09 1.37
C ALA A 48 3.57 -9.81 1.29
N VAL A 49 4.67 -9.83 0.54
CA VAL A 49 5.53 -8.66 0.31
C VAL A 49 4.82 -7.65 -0.59
N GLU A 50 4.23 -8.12 -1.69
CA GLU A 50 3.44 -7.31 -2.61
C GLU A 50 2.20 -6.70 -1.93
N ALA A 51 1.54 -7.45 -1.04
CA ALA A 51 0.44 -6.93 -0.25
C ALA A 51 0.88 -5.81 0.72
N ALA A 52 2.07 -5.93 1.32
CA ALA A 52 2.63 -4.86 2.15
C ALA A 52 2.98 -3.61 1.31
N ASP A 53 3.55 -3.81 0.13
CA ASP A 53 3.86 -2.73 -0.80
C ASP A 53 2.57 -2.04 -1.31
N ALA A 54 1.50 -2.79 -1.59
CA ALA A 54 0.19 -2.24 -1.96
C ALA A 54 -0.41 -1.38 -0.83
N ILE A 55 -0.21 -1.75 0.44
CA ILE A 55 -0.65 -0.97 1.60
C ILE A 55 0.13 0.34 1.72
N GLU A 56 1.45 0.27 1.56
CA GLU A 56 2.32 1.46 1.57
C GLU A 56 1.90 2.44 0.46
N LEU A 57 1.64 1.92 -0.75
CA LEU A 57 1.18 2.69 -1.89
C LEU A 57 -0.22 3.28 -1.66
N ALA A 58 -1.14 2.53 -1.05
CA ALA A 58 -2.48 3.00 -0.71
C ALA A 58 -2.46 4.14 0.34
N LEU A 59 -1.55 4.07 1.32
CA LEU A 59 -1.34 5.13 2.30
C LEU A 59 -0.83 6.41 1.64
N GLN A 60 0.12 6.29 0.72
CA GLN A 60 0.61 7.42 -0.08
C GLN A 60 -0.52 8.03 -0.91
N MET A 61 -1.32 7.22 -1.62
CA MET A 61 -2.49 7.67 -2.38
C MET A 61 -3.51 8.40 -1.50
N ARG A 62 -3.80 7.91 -0.30
CA ARG A 62 -4.68 8.60 0.67
C ARG A 62 -4.11 9.94 1.14
N THR A 63 -2.81 9.99 1.35
CA THR A 63 -2.11 11.21 1.79
C THR A 63 -2.14 12.26 0.68
N VAL A 64 -1.84 11.88 -0.56
CA VAL A 64 -1.94 12.76 -1.73
C VAL A 64 -3.37 13.27 -1.92
N ARG A 65 -4.38 12.40 -1.83
CA ARG A 65 -5.81 12.81 -1.90
C ARG A 65 -6.24 13.75 -0.77
N ARG A 66 -5.62 13.67 0.41
CA ARG A 66 -5.89 14.61 1.52
C ARG A 66 -5.15 15.93 1.38
N ALA A 67 -3.97 15.92 0.78
CA ALA A 67 -3.12 17.10 0.66
C ALA A 67 -3.49 17.98 -0.56
N PHE A 68 -4.03 17.38 -1.62
CA PHE A 68 -4.34 18.05 -2.89
C PHE A 68 -5.82 17.95 -3.31
N GLY A 69 -6.68 17.37 -2.47
CA GLY A 69 -8.12 17.24 -2.70
C GLY A 69 -8.93 18.27 -1.92
#